data_AF-H3SJ58-F1
#
_entry.id   AF-H3SJ58-F1
#
_cell.length_a   1.000
_cell.length_b   1.000
_cell.length_c   1.000
_cell.angle_alpha   90.00
_cell.angle_beta   90.00
_cell.angle_gamma   90.00
#
_symmetry.space_group_name_H-M   'P 1'
#
loop_
_entity.id
_entity.type
_entity.pdbx_description
1 polymer ?
#
loop_
_entity_poly.entity_id
_entity_poly.type
_entity_poly.pdbx_seq_one_letter_code
_entity_poly.pdbx_strand_id
1 'polypeptide(L)'
;MNKEEAIQHFMDVFVATKKASKLLELEKYYRTHQEELGIGFLNSFRGICQLIRRQQEEEQKGKIAYITYSMLRSELLANRGVCIIQAFDHRWYLDKEKCVSHYDASWAFQFLHELMRELEPERKRYAGLIHAADMDQIKLAEAVHFFRYVSSLAFHAVSQAIELDEYIAIEKHDGLEVRIGEYFDISEMIYKEQSA
;
A
#
# COMPACT_ATOMS: atom_id res chain seq x y z
N MET A 1 18.40 -15.69 -28.72
CA MET A 1 17.46 -15.11 -27.75
C MET A 1 17.41 -13.61 -27.97
N ASN A 2 16.25 -13.09 -28.36
CA ASN A 2 16.00 -11.65 -28.43
C ASN A 2 15.63 -11.08 -27.03
N LYS A 3 15.38 -9.78 -26.92
CA LYS A 3 15.06 -9.14 -25.63
C LYS A 3 13.76 -9.67 -25.01
N GLU A 4 12.72 -9.87 -25.81
CA GLU A 4 11.41 -10.35 -25.32
C GLU A 4 11.52 -11.79 -24.81
N GLU A 5 12.17 -12.68 -25.57
CA GLU A 5 12.46 -14.05 -25.17
C GLU A 5 13.32 -14.10 -23.89
N ALA A 6 14.28 -13.17 -23.76
CA ALA A 6 15.11 -13.05 -22.57
C ALA A 6 14.29 -12.68 -21.33
N ILE A 7 13.43 -11.66 -21.44
CA ILE A 7 12.54 -11.23 -20.35
C ILE A 7 11.57 -12.35 -20.00
N GLN A 8 10.95 -12.99 -20.99
CA GLN A 8 9.99 -14.07 -20.73
C GLN A 8 10.64 -15.23 -19.99
N HIS A 9 11.80 -15.71 -20.47
CA HIS A 9 12.55 -16.74 -19.78
C HIS A 9 12.95 -16.29 -18.37
N PHE A 10 13.34 -15.03 -18.19
CA PHE A 10 13.70 -14.50 -16.88
C PHE A 10 12.53 -14.53 -15.90
N MET A 11 11.34 -14.13 -16.36
CA MET A 11 10.10 -14.19 -15.60
C MET A 11 9.76 -15.62 -15.18
N ASP A 12 9.78 -16.55 -16.13
CA ASP A 12 9.33 -17.93 -15.92
C ASP A 12 10.29 -18.74 -15.03
N VAL A 13 11.60 -18.52 -15.20
CA VAL A 13 12.62 -19.35 -14.53
C VAL A 13 13.08 -18.75 -13.21
N PHE A 14 13.27 -17.43 -13.13
CA PHE A 14 13.87 -16.79 -11.97
C PHE A 14 12.85 -16.04 -11.14
N VAL A 15 12.04 -15.17 -11.75
CA VAL A 15 11.07 -14.35 -11.01
C VAL A 15 10.01 -15.22 -10.35
N ALA A 16 9.38 -16.13 -11.09
CA ALA A 16 8.32 -16.99 -10.57
C ALA A 16 8.80 -17.83 -9.36
N THR A 17 9.94 -18.50 -9.47
CA THR A 17 10.48 -19.35 -8.40
C THR A 17 10.89 -18.55 -7.17
N LYS A 18 11.66 -17.46 -7.35
CA LYS A 18 12.14 -16.65 -6.21
C LYS A 18 10.99 -15.91 -5.54
N LYS A 19 10.02 -15.41 -6.32
CA LYS A 19 8.79 -14.79 -5.79
C LYS A 19 8.01 -15.75 -4.92
N ALA A 20 7.80 -17.00 -5.37
CA ALA A 20 7.07 -17.98 -4.60
C ALA A 20 7.73 -18.23 -3.23
N SER A 21 9.06 -18.30 -3.17
CA SER A 21 9.80 -18.37 -1.90
C SER A 21 9.55 -17.15 -1.02
N LYS A 22 9.66 -15.95 -1.59
CA LYS A 22 9.48 -14.69 -0.84
C LYS A 22 8.05 -14.47 -0.34
N LEU A 23 7.05 -14.89 -1.11
CA LEU A 23 5.65 -14.87 -0.65
C LEU A 23 5.42 -15.89 0.48
N LEU A 24 6.08 -17.04 0.46
CA LEU A 24 6.00 -18.00 1.57
C LEU A 24 6.67 -17.46 2.84
N GLU A 25 7.78 -16.74 2.71
CA GLU A 25 8.45 -16.04 3.83
C GLU A 25 7.56 -14.93 4.39
N LEU A 26 6.96 -14.10 3.52
CA LEU A 26 6.01 -13.07 3.93
C LEU A 26 4.77 -13.67 4.61
N GLU A 27 4.20 -14.76 4.08
CA GLU A 27 3.06 -15.45 4.70
C GLU A 27 3.38 -15.89 6.13
N LYS A 28 4.56 -16.50 6.34
CA LYS A 28 5.02 -16.91 7.67
C LYS A 28 5.16 -15.70 8.59
N TYR A 29 5.83 -14.65 8.12
CA TYR A 29 6.01 -13.41 8.88
C TYR A 29 4.67 -12.80 9.28
N TYR A 30 3.74 -12.68 8.32
CA TYR A 30 2.40 -12.12 8.52
C TYR A 30 1.63 -12.88 9.58
N ARG A 31 1.58 -14.22 9.51
CA ARG A 31 0.89 -15.04 10.51
C ARG A 31 1.49 -14.90 11.91
N THR A 32 2.82 -14.79 12.01
CA THR A 32 3.50 -14.69 13.30
C THR A 32 3.31 -13.31 13.96
N HIS A 33 3.19 -12.24 13.16
CA HIS A 33 3.16 -10.86 13.67
C HIS A 33 1.81 -10.16 13.43
N GLN A 34 0.75 -10.90 13.11
CA GLN A 34 -0.53 -10.31 12.66
C GLN A 34 -1.09 -9.28 13.65
N GLU A 35 -1.03 -9.56 14.95
CA GLU A 35 -1.51 -8.64 16.00
C GLU A 35 -0.69 -7.35 16.04
N GLU A 36 0.64 -7.45 16.05
CA GLU A 36 1.55 -6.30 16.04
C GLU A 36 1.36 -5.43 14.79
N LEU A 37 1.24 -6.07 13.63
CA LEU A 37 0.97 -5.39 12.37
C LEU A 37 -0.39 -4.66 12.41
N GLY A 38 -1.40 -5.29 13.02
CA GLY A 38 -2.72 -4.69 13.25
C GLY A 38 -2.63 -3.43 14.10
N ILE A 39 -1.85 -3.46 15.19
CA ILE A 39 -1.57 -2.27 16.01
C ILE A 39 -0.92 -1.16 15.17
N GLY A 40 0.03 -1.51 14.30
CA GLY A 40 0.65 -0.57 13.36
C GLY A 40 -0.37 0.12 12.45
N PHE A 41 -1.32 -0.63 11.90
CA PHE A 41 -2.41 -0.08 11.10
C PHE A 41 -3.30 0.85 11.92
N LEU A 42 -3.77 0.40 13.10
CA LEU A 42 -4.62 1.19 14.01
C LEU A 42 -3.96 2.51 14.42
N ASN A 43 -2.65 2.49 14.69
CA ASN A 43 -1.89 3.69 15.04
C ASN A 43 -1.84 4.68 13.86
N SER A 44 -1.66 4.19 12.62
CA SER A 44 -1.67 5.05 11.45
C SER A 44 -3.07 5.63 11.16
N PHE A 45 -4.12 4.84 11.39
CA PHE A 45 -5.51 5.27 11.25
C PHE A 45 -5.89 6.31 12.30
N ARG A 46 -5.49 6.09 13.55
CA ARG A 46 -5.60 7.07 14.63
C ARG A 46 -4.91 8.38 14.24
N GLY A 47 -3.67 8.29 13.73
CA GLY A 47 -2.89 9.45 13.34
C GLY A 47 -3.54 10.30 12.26
N ILE A 48 -4.11 9.69 11.21
CA ILE A 48 -4.86 10.45 10.19
C ILE A 48 -6.14 11.06 10.78
N CYS A 49 -6.87 10.37 11.66
CA CYS A 49 -8.07 10.91 12.30
C CYS A 49 -7.77 12.12 13.19
N GLN A 50 -6.68 12.07 13.96
CA GLN A 50 -6.21 13.21 14.76
C GLN A 50 -5.83 14.40 13.88
N LEU A 51 -5.17 14.14 12.74
CA LEU A 51 -4.83 15.20 11.78
C LEU A 51 -6.09 15.82 11.16
N ILE A 52 -7.07 15.00 10.74
CA ILE A 52 -8.37 15.46 10.24
C ILE A 52 -9.03 16.36 11.28
N ARG A 53 -9.17 15.88 12.52
CA ARG A 53 -9.84 16.60 13.60
C ARG A 53 -9.20 17.98 13.83
N ARG A 54 -7.88 18.02 13.92
CA ARG A 54 -7.12 19.28 14.06
C ARG A 54 -7.40 20.25 12.91
N GLN A 55 -7.39 19.76 11.66
CA GLN A 55 -7.68 20.62 10.50
C GLN A 55 -9.15 21.07 10.45
N GLN A 56 -10.09 20.27 10.95
CA GLN A 56 -11.50 20.66 11.09
C GLN A 56 -11.68 21.77 12.14
N GLU A 57 -11.01 21.65 13.28
CA GLU A 57 -11.01 22.67 14.33
C GLU A 57 -10.36 23.99 13.89
N GLU A 58 -9.37 23.90 12.99
CA GLU A 58 -8.70 25.06 12.37
C GLU A 58 -9.48 25.61 11.13
N GLU A 59 -10.66 25.07 10.82
CA GLU A 59 -11.48 25.41 9.63
C GLU A 59 -10.74 25.24 8.28
N GLN A 60 -9.70 24.40 8.25
CA GLN A 60 -8.89 24.08 7.07
C GLN A 60 -9.32 22.81 6.34
N LYS A 61 -10.28 22.08 6.92
CA LYS A 61 -10.83 20.86 6.34
C LYS A 61 -12.30 20.74 6.69
N GLY A 62 -13.13 20.46 5.69
CA GLY A 62 -14.54 20.17 5.89
C GLY A 62 -14.82 18.74 6.34
N LYS A 63 -16.06 18.30 6.11
CA LYS A 63 -16.48 16.91 6.33
C LYS A 63 -15.72 15.95 5.41
N ILE A 64 -15.28 14.82 5.96
CA ILE A 64 -14.53 13.81 5.20
C ILE A 64 -15.50 12.81 4.55
N ALA A 65 -15.28 12.51 3.28
CA ALA A 65 -15.99 11.46 2.56
C ALA A 65 -15.10 10.24 2.26
N TYR A 66 -13.78 10.43 2.21
CA TYR A 66 -12.84 9.37 1.84
C TYR A 66 -11.59 9.38 2.71
N ILE A 67 -11.18 8.20 3.17
CA ILE A 67 -9.84 7.95 3.71
C ILE A 67 -9.19 6.87 2.85
N THR A 68 -8.07 7.19 2.19
CA THR A 68 -7.43 6.27 1.24
C THR A 68 -6.01 5.93 1.66
N TYR A 69 -5.68 4.63 1.67
CA TYR A 69 -4.33 4.10 1.78
C TYR A 69 -3.83 3.76 0.38
N SER A 70 -2.80 4.44 -0.10
CA SER A 70 -2.31 4.26 -1.47
C SER A 70 -0.84 3.85 -1.50
N MET A 71 -0.55 2.77 -2.23
CA MET A 71 0.79 2.39 -2.62
C MET A 71 1.28 3.33 -3.73
N LEU A 72 2.50 3.86 -3.58
CA LEU A 72 3.12 4.70 -4.61
C LEU A 72 4.21 3.93 -5.35
N ARG A 73 4.08 3.85 -6.68
CA ARG A 73 5.11 3.29 -7.56
C ARG A 73 6.46 4.01 -7.38
N SER A 74 6.45 5.34 -7.21
CA SER A 74 7.67 6.12 -6.99
C SER A 74 8.40 5.76 -5.69
N GLU A 75 7.65 5.51 -4.61
CA GLU A 75 8.21 5.11 -3.32
C GLU A 75 8.84 3.72 -3.42
N LEU A 76 8.14 2.79 -4.08
CA LEU A 76 8.68 1.47 -4.35
C LEU A 76 9.95 1.52 -5.17
N LEU A 77 10.01 2.29 -6.27
CA LEU A 77 11.24 2.43 -7.05
C LEU A 77 12.39 3.02 -6.21
N ALA A 78 12.08 3.91 -5.27
CA ALA A 78 13.05 4.43 -4.30
C ALA A 78 13.37 3.47 -3.13
N ASN A 79 12.89 2.22 -3.18
CA ASN A 79 13.02 1.20 -2.14
C ASN A 79 12.43 1.60 -0.77
N ARG A 80 11.39 2.43 -0.78
CA ARG A 80 10.63 2.81 0.42
C ARG A 80 9.28 2.09 0.44
N GLY A 81 9.06 1.29 1.47
CA GLY A 81 7.82 0.53 1.67
C GLY A 81 6.76 1.35 2.37
N VAL A 82 6.40 2.54 1.86
CA VAL A 82 5.47 3.44 2.52
C VAL A 82 4.20 3.60 1.69
N CYS A 83 3.05 3.54 2.35
CA CYS A 83 1.78 3.97 1.77
C CYS A 83 1.47 5.40 2.20
N ILE A 84 0.92 6.20 1.29
CA ILE A 84 0.33 7.49 1.65
C ILE A 84 -1.08 7.26 2.16
N ILE A 85 -1.44 7.96 3.24
CA ILE A 85 -2.82 8.03 3.72
C ILE A 85 -3.33 9.42 3.38
N GLN A 86 -4.49 9.51 2.75
CA GLN A 86 -5.11 10.79 2.41
C GLN A 86 -6.55 10.83 2.86
N ALA A 87 -6.98 12.00 3.33
CA ALA A 87 -8.38 12.27 3.64
C ALA A 87 -8.94 13.34 2.70
N PHE A 88 -10.08 13.06 2.08
CA PHE A 88 -10.73 13.93 1.12
C PHE A 88 -12.17 14.24 1.54
N ASP A 89 -12.66 15.41 1.18
CA ASP A 89 -14.09 15.71 1.14
C ASP A 89 -14.80 14.97 -0.03
N HIS A 90 -16.08 15.25 -0.23
CA HIS A 90 -16.89 14.64 -1.30
C HIS A 90 -16.37 14.90 -2.73
N ARG A 91 -15.45 15.84 -2.93
CA ARG A 91 -14.83 16.18 -4.22
C ARG A 91 -13.63 15.27 -4.54
N TRP A 92 -13.24 14.38 -3.63
CA TRP A 92 -12.16 13.41 -3.80
C TRP A 92 -10.87 14.06 -4.30
N TYR A 93 -10.40 13.71 -5.51
CA TYR A 93 -9.10 14.15 -6.02
C TYR A 93 -9.11 15.64 -6.42
N LEU A 94 -10.28 16.25 -6.50
CA LEU A 94 -10.44 17.69 -6.71
C LEU A 94 -10.37 18.50 -5.41
N ASP A 95 -10.35 17.83 -4.26
CA ASP A 95 -10.08 18.45 -2.98
C ASP A 95 -8.63 18.96 -2.95
N LYS A 96 -8.49 20.28 -2.75
CA LYS A 96 -7.20 20.97 -2.73
C LYS A 96 -6.60 21.04 -1.33
N GLU A 97 -7.37 20.74 -0.30
CA GLU A 97 -6.95 20.80 1.10
C GLU A 97 -6.20 19.53 1.46
N LYS A 98 -4.88 19.65 1.61
CA LYS A 98 -4.02 18.51 1.90
C LYS A 98 -4.25 18.01 3.34
N CYS A 99 -4.79 16.82 3.46
CA CYS A 99 -4.79 16.04 4.68
C CYS A 99 -4.08 14.71 4.39
N VAL A 100 -2.81 14.63 4.80
CA VAL A 100 -1.90 13.55 4.37
C VAL A 100 -1.09 13.05 5.55
N SER A 101 -1.04 11.73 5.72
CA SER A 101 -0.10 11.04 6.59
C SER A 101 0.47 9.80 5.87
N HIS A 102 1.18 8.94 6.58
CA HIS A 102 1.87 7.79 5.99
C HIS A 102 1.69 6.54 6.85
N TYR A 103 1.66 5.39 6.19
CA TYR A 103 1.68 4.07 6.81
C TYR A 103 2.94 3.31 6.39
N ASP A 104 3.63 2.74 7.37
CA ASP A 104 4.79 1.89 7.11
C ASP A 104 4.35 0.47 6.70
N ALA A 105 4.47 0.20 5.40
CA ALA A 105 4.25 -1.11 4.79
C ALA A 105 5.57 -1.84 4.49
N SER A 106 6.69 -1.39 5.08
CA SER A 106 8.01 -1.97 4.82
C SER A 106 8.10 -3.41 5.28
N TRP A 107 7.29 -3.82 6.25
CA TRP A 107 7.17 -5.21 6.68
C TRP A 107 6.76 -6.16 5.54
N ALA A 108 5.99 -5.69 4.55
CA ALA A 108 5.62 -6.45 3.37
C ALA A 108 6.62 -6.22 2.22
N PHE A 109 6.96 -4.96 1.94
CA PHE A 109 7.80 -4.61 0.80
C PHE A 109 9.29 -4.95 0.97
N GLN A 110 9.76 -5.21 2.19
CA GLN A 110 11.12 -5.74 2.40
C GLN A 110 11.35 -7.04 1.62
N PHE A 111 10.34 -7.92 1.52
CA PHE A 111 10.44 -9.18 0.78
C PHE A 111 10.46 -8.96 -0.74
N LEU A 112 9.76 -7.94 -1.24
CA LEU A 112 9.90 -7.49 -2.63
C LEU A 112 11.31 -6.96 -2.89
N HIS A 113 11.85 -6.16 -1.97
CA HIS A 113 13.21 -5.63 -2.11
C HIS A 113 14.27 -6.74 -2.08
N GLU A 114 14.09 -7.75 -1.25
CA GLU A 114 14.90 -8.96 -1.25
C GLU A 114 14.80 -9.73 -2.55
N LEU A 115 13.58 -9.95 -3.07
CA LEU A 115 13.37 -10.56 -4.38
C LEU A 115 14.19 -9.85 -5.45
N MET A 116 14.12 -8.52 -5.52
CA MET A 116 14.88 -7.75 -6.51
C MET A 116 16.39 -7.89 -6.33
N ARG A 117 16.90 -7.93 -5.08
CA ARG A 117 18.32 -8.19 -4.80
C ARG A 117 18.75 -9.59 -5.24
N GLU A 118 17.91 -10.59 -5.05
CA GLU A 118 18.17 -11.99 -5.43
C GLU A 118 18.08 -12.24 -6.94
N LEU A 119 17.39 -11.37 -7.67
CA LEU A 119 17.23 -11.42 -9.13
C LEU A 119 18.38 -10.72 -9.87
N GLU A 120 19.04 -9.75 -9.24
CA GLU A 120 20.11 -8.97 -9.88
C GLU A 120 21.29 -9.81 -10.40
N PRO A 121 21.80 -10.84 -9.67
CA PRO A 121 22.82 -11.74 -10.21
C PRO A 121 22.32 -12.53 -11.43
N GLU A 122 21.06 -12.95 -11.45
CA GLU A 122 20.47 -13.70 -12.56
C GLU A 122 20.31 -12.81 -13.80
N ARG A 123 19.92 -11.55 -13.62
CA ARG A 123 19.82 -10.56 -14.70
C ARG A 123 21.14 -10.41 -15.45
N LYS A 124 22.26 -10.38 -14.73
CA LYS A 124 23.61 -10.23 -15.33
C LYS A 124 23.98 -11.36 -16.30
N ARG A 125 23.35 -12.54 -16.18
CA ARG A 125 23.57 -13.68 -17.07
C ARG A 125 23.04 -13.44 -18.50
N TYR A 126 22.17 -12.45 -18.68
CA TYR A 126 21.58 -12.09 -19.96
C TYR A 126 22.43 -11.09 -20.76
N ALA A 127 23.69 -10.88 -20.38
CA ALA A 127 24.67 -10.08 -21.12
C ALA A 127 24.16 -8.69 -21.54
N GLY A 128 23.37 -8.04 -20.70
CA GLY A 128 22.82 -6.70 -20.95
C GLY A 128 21.52 -6.65 -21.76
N LEU A 129 20.95 -7.79 -22.18
CA LEU A 129 19.63 -7.81 -22.84
C LEU A 129 18.51 -7.32 -21.91
N ILE A 130 18.64 -7.57 -20.60
CA ILE A 130 17.72 -7.10 -19.56
C ILE A 130 18.37 -5.94 -18.80
N HIS A 131 17.81 -4.74 -18.94
CA HIS A 131 18.31 -3.50 -18.37
C HIS A 131 17.70 -3.22 -16.99
N ALA A 132 18.23 -2.21 -16.29
CA ALA A 132 17.70 -1.76 -15.01
C ALA A 132 16.23 -1.32 -15.12
N ALA A 133 15.86 -0.61 -16.19
CA ALA A 133 14.47 -0.19 -16.41
C ALA A 133 13.51 -1.39 -16.58
N ASP A 134 13.99 -2.52 -17.13
CA ASP A 134 13.19 -3.74 -17.23
C ASP A 134 12.96 -4.34 -15.82
N MET A 135 13.97 -4.26 -14.93
CA MET A 135 13.82 -4.68 -13.54
C MET A 135 12.86 -3.79 -12.73
N ASP A 136 12.85 -2.49 -12.99
CA ASP A 136 11.90 -1.57 -12.38
C ASP A 136 10.46 -1.92 -12.76
N GLN A 137 10.22 -2.26 -14.03
CA GLN A 137 8.91 -2.74 -14.49
C GLN A 137 8.52 -4.06 -13.82
N ILE A 138 9.44 -5.01 -13.73
CA ILE A 138 9.22 -6.28 -13.01
C ILE A 138 8.89 -5.99 -11.54
N LYS A 139 9.66 -5.12 -10.87
CA LYS A 139 9.41 -4.76 -9.47
C LYS A 139 7.99 -4.24 -9.26
N LEU A 140 7.55 -3.32 -10.11
CA LEU A 140 6.22 -2.72 -10.02
C LEU A 140 5.11 -3.75 -10.32
N ALA A 141 5.29 -4.58 -11.35
CA ALA A 141 4.34 -5.65 -11.66
C ALA A 141 4.21 -6.66 -10.51
N GLU A 142 5.32 -7.01 -9.86
CA GLU A 142 5.32 -7.98 -8.78
C GLU A 142 4.86 -7.40 -7.43
N ALA A 143 4.91 -6.07 -7.25
CA ALA A 143 4.55 -5.40 -6.01
C ALA A 143 3.11 -5.69 -5.56
N VAL A 144 2.17 -5.87 -6.50
CA VAL A 144 0.76 -6.18 -6.20
C VAL A 144 0.63 -7.45 -5.34
N HIS A 145 1.49 -8.45 -5.54
CA HIS A 145 1.42 -9.70 -4.78
C HIS A 145 1.80 -9.52 -3.31
N PHE A 146 2.75 -8.62 -3.03
CA PHE A 146 3.16 -8.28 -1.66
C PHE A 146 2.16 -7.31 -1.03
N PHE A 147 1.66 -6.35 -1.80
CA PHE A 147 0.67 -5.37 -1.32
C PHE A 147 -0.66 -6.01 -0.91
N ARG A 148 -1.04 -7.16 -1.50
CA ARG A 148 -2.21 -7.93 -1.06
C ARG A 148 -2.21 -8.28 0.44
N TYR A 149 -1.04 -8.44 1.05
CA TYR A 149 -0.93 -8.67 2.50
C TYR A 149 -1.27 -7.41 3.30
N VAL A 150 -0.86 -6.24 2.79
CA VAL A 150 -1.21 -4.94 3.38
C VAL A 150 -2.71 -4.69 3.27
N SER A 151 -3.31 -4.96 2.09
CA SER A 151 -4.75 -4.86 1.88
C SER A 151 -5.52 -5.82 2.79
N SER A 152 -5.06 -7.06 2.92
CA SER A 152 -5.66 -8.04 3.83
C SER A 152 -5.60 -7.56 5.28
N LEU A 153 -4.45 -7.09 5.76
CA LEU A 153 -4.31 -6.55 7.11
C LEU A 153 -5.29 -5.40 7.37
N ALA A 154 -5.32 -4.42 6.47
CA ALA A 154 -6.20 -3.25 6.57
C ALA A 154 -7.67 -3.67 6.61
N PHE A 155 -8.09 -4.60 5.75
CA PHE A 155 -9.45 -5.13 5.72
C PHE A 155 -9.84 -5.79 7.05
N HIS A 156 -8.95 -6.56 7.68
CA HIS A 156 -9.24 -7.19 8.97
C HIS A 156 -9.22 -6.20 10.14
N ALA A 157 -8.37 -5.16 10.08
CA ALA A 157 -8.18 -4.21 11.16
C ALA A 157 -9.18 -3.02 11.12
N VAL A 158 -9.83 -2.76 9.97
CA VAL A 158 -10.70 -1.57 9.81
C VAL A 158 -11.91 -1.59 10.76
N SER A 159 -12.43 -2.76 11.12
CA SER A 159 -13.54 -2.88 12.08
C SER A 159 -13.17 -2.36 13.47
N GLN A 160 -11.92 -2.54 13.90
CA GLN A 160 -11.42 -1.96 15.16
C GLN A 160 -11.05 -0.48 14.96
N ALA A 161 -10.60 -0.10 13.77
CA ALA A 161 -10.19 1.26 13.47
C ALA A 161 -11.36 2.27 13.53
N ILE A 162 -12.54 1.86 13.07
CA ILE A 162 -13.76 2.69 13.10
C ILE A 162 -14.40 2.78 14.50
N GLU A 163 -13.97 1.95 15.45
CA GLU A 163 -14.38 2.03 16.86
C GLU A 163 -13.50 2.99 17.68
N LEU A 164 -12.41 3.52 17.10
CA LEU A 164 -11.53 4.48 17.77
C LEU A 164 -12.25 5.80 18.05
N ASP A 165 -12.06 6.34 19.25
CA ASP A 165 -12.58 7.66 19.65
C ASP A 165 -12.17 8.76 18.66
N GLU A 166 -10.94 8.69 18.14
CA GLU A 166 -10.44 9.66 17.18
C GLU A 166 -11.20 9.62 15.85
N TYR A 167 -11.64 8.45 15.40
CA TYR A 167 -12.48 8.32 14.20
C TYR A 167 -13.91 8.80 14.47
N ILE A 168 -14.47 8.47 15.64
CA ILE A 168 -15.80 8.92 16.03
C ILE A 168 -15.86 10.46 16.08
N ALA A 169 -14.80 11.11 16.56
CA ALA A 169 -14.72 12.56 16.75
C ALA A 169 -14.59 13.41 15.47
N ILE A 170 -14.23 12.83 14.31
CA ILE A 170 -14.13 13.60 13.06
C ILE A 170 -15.51 13.88 12.48
N GLU A 171 -15.67 15.02 11.81
CA GLU A 171 -16.88 15.32 11.04
C GLU A 171 -16.83 14.58 9.69
N LYS A 172 -17.89 13.82 9.39
CA LYS A 172 -17.96 12.92 8.24
C LYS A 172 -19.12 13.32 7.32
N HIS A 173 -18.95 13.10 6.02
CA HIS A 173 -20.04 13.05 5.07
C HIS A 173 -20.77 11.71 5.21
N ASP A 174 -22.07 11.71 4.91
CA ASP A 174 -22.85 10.47 4.90
C ASP A 174 -22.24 9.47 3.92
N GLY A 175 -21.99 8.25 4.39
CA GLY A 175 -21.42 7.19 3.57
C GLY A 175 -19.91 7.28 3.36
N LEU A 176 -19.16 7.82 4.33
CA LEU A 176 -17.69 7.83 4.30
C LEU A 176 -17.13 6.46 3.91
N GLU A 177 -16.14 6.45 3.00
CA GLU A 177 -15.47 5.23 2.57
C GLU A 177 -14.00 5.20 3.02
N VAL A 178 -13.56 4.05 3.53
CA VAL A 178 -12.13 3.75 3.70
C VAL A 178 -11.71 2.82 2.58
N ARG A 179 -10.62 3.18 1.90
CA ARG A 179 -10.15 2.49 0.70
C ARG A 179 -8.67 2.19 0.75
N ILE A 180 -8.26 1.13 0.05
CA ILE A 180 -6.86 0.74 -0.08
C ILE A 180 -6.55 0.35 -1.52
N GLY A 181 -5.41 0.77 -2.06
CA GLY A 181 -5.09 0.51 -3.47
C GLY A 181 -3.81 1.17 -3.94
N GLU A 182 -3.72 1.36 -5.24
CA GLU A 182 -2.64 2.13 -5.87
C GLU A 182 -3.00 3.61 -5.99
N TYR A 183 -1.99 4.47 -5.92
CA TYR A 183 -2.17 5.92 -6.05
C TYR A 183 -2.63 6.29 -7.46
N PHE A 184 -3.79 6.95 -7.57
CA PHE A 184 -4.47 7.29 -8.84
C PHE A 184 -4.81 6.08 -9.75
N ASP A 185 -4.95 4.90 -9.16
CA ASP A 185 -5.32 3.68 -9.88
C ASP A 185 -6.45 2.95 -9.12
N ILE A 186 -6.65 1.67 -9.40
CA ILE A 186 -7.67 0.85 -8.76
C ILE A 186 -7.47 0.82 -7.24
N SER A 187 -8.56 1.04 -6.51
CA SER A 187 -8.64 0.87 -5.06
C SER A 187 -9.86 0.06 -4.66
N GLU A 188 -9.68 -0.77 -3.64
CA GLU A 188 -10.71 -1.57 -3.01
C GLU A 188 -11.30 -0.79 -1.83
N MET A 189 -12.62 -0.87 -1.66
CA MET A 189 -13.31 -0.32 -0.51
C MET A 189 -13.29 -1.34 0.61
N ILE A 190 -12.64 -1.00 1.72
CA ILE A 190 -12.54 -1.90 2.89
C ILE A 190 -13.59 -1.58 3.95
N TYR A 191 -14.17 -0.39 3.91
CA TYR A 191 -15.27 0.02 4.76
C TYR A 191 -16.12 1.10 4.09
N LYS A 192 -17.42 1.07 4.38
CA LYS A 192 -18.36 2.14 4.06
C LYS A 192 -19.29 2.34 5.24
N GLU A 193 -19.35 3.58 5.73
CA GLU A 193 -20.30 3.94 6.78
C GLU A 193 -21.72 3.86 6.22
N GLN A 194 -22.65 3.35 7.02
CA GLN A 194 -24.05 3.34 6.62
C GLN A 194 -24.60 4.76 6.74
N SER A 195 -25.33 5.21 5.72
CA SER A 195 -26.12 6.44 5.83
C SER A 195 -27.20 6.25 6.89
N ALA A 196 -27.34 7.25 7.77
CA ALA A 196 -28.41 7.30 8.76
C ALA A 196 -29.80 7.47 8.12
#